data_AF-A0A956IM99-F1
#
_entry.id   AF-A0A956IM99-F1
#
_cell.length_a   1.000
_cell.length_b   1.000
_cell.length_c   1.000
_cell.angle_alpha   90.00
_cell.angle_beta   90.00
_cell.angle_gamma   90.00
#
_symmetry.space_group_name_H-M   'P 1'
#
loop_
_entity.id
_entity.type
_entity.pdbx_description
1 polymer ?
#
loop_
_entity_poly.entity_id
_entity_poly.type
_entity_poly.pdbx_seq_one_letter_code
_entity_poly.pdbx_strand_id
1 'polypeptide(L)'
;MAVNAAIIRRQSAAFTWLMFLGALVLVFGNVFWTLGHPVRNVAPAWMTFFVLTIAAERLELSRLAPTPMWAKVILVLCAAALAVSASLVSTGVDGALGAAGGLMAAIGLWQLRFDLARRTLLRRGLPRFSAAGVLLGAAWLAFSGSTLLALGLPHAGPVYDAILHGVFVGYVLSMVLAHAPIILPAVARVEIPFHPVLWGAPVLLHLGLLLRVIGDLGTSNDLRQLGSVLNAVALVVFFMGALYSRRALARSQEQRAP
;
A
#
# COMPACT_ATOMS: atom_id res chain seq x y z
N MET A 1 -10.60 -11.62 -12.65
CA MET A 1 -10.47 -11.15 -14.06
C MET A 1 -11.80 -10.82 -14.72
N ALA A 2 -12.82 -11.70 -14.63
CA ALA A 2 -14.13 -11.46 -15.26
C ALA A 2 -14.81 -10.14 -14.82
N VAL A 3 -14.73 -9.79 -13.54
CA VAL A 3 -15.31 -8.53 -13.01
C VAL A 3 -14.62 -7.29 -13.60
N ASN A 4 -13.28 -7.25 -13.61
CA ASN A 4 -12.53 -6.13 -14.20
C ASN A 4 -12.79 -6.00 -15.70
N ALA A 5 -12.86 -7.11 -16.44
CA ALA A 5 -13.18 -7.11 -17.87
C ALA A 5 -14.61 -6.61 -18.15
N ALA A 6 -15.58 -6.94 -17.28
CA ALA A 6 -16.95 -6.44 -17.37
C ALA A 6 -17.04 -4.93 -17.07
N ILE A 7 -16.22 -4.41 -16.15
CA ILE A 7 -16.16 -2.97 -15.84
C ILE A 7 -15.49 -2.19 -16.98
N ILE A 8 -14.41 -2.69 -17.59
CA ILE A 8 -13.76 -2.06 -18.77
C ILE A 8 -14.76 -1.88 -19.91
N ARG A 9 -15.65 -2.86 -20.11
CA ARG A 9 -16.71 -2.80 -21.12
C ARG A 9 -17.81 -1.79 -20.81
N ARG A 10 -17.95 -1.33 -19.56
CA ARG A 10 -19.01 -0.39 -19.12
C ARG A 10 -18.49 1.03 -18.88
N GLN A 11 -17.25 1.19 -18.41
CA GLN A 11 -16.56 2.48 -18.26
C GLN A 11 -15.04 2.28 -18.48
N SER A 12 -14.57 2.63 -19.68
CA SER A 12 -13.15 2.55 -20.08
C SER A 12 -12.31 3.67 -19.46
N ALA A 13 -12.04 3.54 -18.17
CA ALA A 13 -11.18 4.45 -17.45
C ALA A 13 -9.76 3.87 -17.30
N ALA A 14 -8.74 4.74 -17.33
CA ALA A 14 -7.33 4.34 -17.17
C ALA A 14 -7.08 3.53 -15.88
N PHE A 15 -7.83 3.79 -14.81
CA PHE A 15 -7.71 3.03 -13.55
C PHE A 15 -8.17 1.57 -13.69
N THR A 16 -9.20 1.28 -14.49
CA THR A 16 -9.71 -0.08 -14.69
C THR A 16 -8.68 -0.94 -15.41
N TRP A 17 -7.97 -0.34 -16.38
CA TRP A 17 -6.85 -0.99 -17.06
C TRP A 17 -5.67 -1.26 -16.13
N LEU A 18 -5.32 -0.32 -15.25
CA LEU A 18 -4.27 -0.52 -14.23
C LEU A 18 -4.63 -1.64 -13.24
N MET A 19 -5.87 -1.69 -12.76
CA MET A 19 -6.35 -2.80 -11.91
C MET A 19 -6.30 -4.14 -12.64
N PHE A 20 -6.68 -4.19 -13.91
CA PHE A 20 -6.60 -5.39 -14.73
C PHE A 20 -5.14 -5.84 -14.95
N LEU A 21 -4.25 -4.89 -15.24
CA LEU A 21 -2.82 -5.15 -15.41
C LEU A 21 -2.19 -5.67 -14.12
N GLY A 22 -2.54 -5.09 -12.96
CA GLY A 22 -2.13 -5.61 -11.65
C GLY A 22 -2.55 -7.07 -11.48
N ALA A 23 -3.81 -7.39 -11.77
CA ALA A 23 -4.30 -8.77 -11.67
C ALA A 23 -3.59 -9.74 -12.63
N LEU A 24 -3.22 -9.29 -13.84
CA LEU A 24 -2.42 -10.08 -14.78
C LEU A 24 -1.03 -10.37 -14.22
N VAL A 25 -0.33 -9.35 -13.70
CA VAL A 25 1.00 -9.50 -13.08
C VAL A 25 0.94 -10.46 -11.89
N LEU A 26 -0.12 -10.40 -11.09
CA LEU A 26 -0.31 -11.33 -9.98
C LEU A 26 -0.44 -12.78 -10.45
N VAL A 27 -1.27 -13.03 -11.46
CA VAL A 27 -1.45 -14.38 -12.04
C VAL A 27 -0.14 -14.87 -12.65
N PHE A 28 0.55 -14.03 -13.42
CA PHE A 28 1.86 -14.33 -13.98
C PHE A 28 2.87 -14.74 -12.90
N GLY A 29 2.99 -13.94 -11.84
CA GLY A 29 3.86 -14.26 -10.71
C GLY A 29 3.52 -15.59 -10.04
N ASN A 30 2.23 -15.85 -9.80
CA ASN A 30 1.80 -17.11 -9.19
C ASN A 30 2.08 -18.32 -10.10
N VAL A 31 1.89 -18.20 -11.41
CA VAL A 31 2.24 -19.27 -12.36
C VAL A 31 3.74 -19.57 -12.29
N PHE A 32 4.60 -18.54 -12.32
CA PHE A 32 6.05 -18.74 -12.18
C PHE A 32 6.43 -19.37 -10.83
N TRP A 33 5.76 -19.00 -9.75
CA TRP A 33 5.99 -19.63 -8.44
C TRP A 33 5.60 -21.11 -8.46
N THR A 34 4.45 -21.46 -9.04
CA THR A 34 4.02 -22.86 -9.17
C THR A 34 4.94 -23.70 -10.07
N LEU A 35 5.65 -23.06 -11.01
CA LEU A 35 6.68 -23.69 -11.85
C LEU A 35 8.03 -23.86 -11.12
N GLY A 36 8.11 -23.49 -9.83
CA GLY A 36 9.29 -23.71 -8.99
C GLY A 36 10.28 -22.55 -8.97
N HIS A 37 9.94 -21.37 -9.52
CA HIS A 37 10.83 -20.22 -9.44
C HIS A 37 11.02 -19.73 -7.99
N PRO A 38 12.23 -19.29 -7.59
CA PRO A 38 12.49 -18.78 -6.25
C PRO A 38 11.61 -17.58 -5.91
N VAL A 39 11.20 -17.47 -4.64
CA VAL A 39 10.35 -16.37 -4.13
C VAL A 39 10.94 -15.00 -4.46
N ARG A 40 12.27 -14.84 -4.44
CA ARG A 40 12.97 -13.61 -4.84
C ARG A 40 12.56 -13.11 -6.23
N ASN A 41 12.34 -14.02 -7.18
CA ASN A 41 12.03 -13.67 -8.58
C ASN A 41 10.54 -13.42 -8.81
N VAL A 42 9.69 -13.83 -7.87
CA VAL A 42 8.23 -13.68 -7.93
C VAL A 42 7.74 -12.53 -7.04
N ALA A 43 8.41 -12.26 -5.92
CA ALA A 43 8.05 -11.20 -5.00
C ALA A 43 7.88 -9.82 -5.67
N PRO A 44 8.71 -9.42 -6.67
CA PRO A 44 8.48 -8.20 -7.44
C PRO A 44 7.14 -8.14 -8.16
N ALA A 45 6.64 -9.27 -8.67
CA ALA A 45 5.31 -9.35 -9.28
C ALA A 45 4.20 -9.15 -8.24
N TRP A 46 4.32 -9.78 -7.06
CA TRP A 46 3.37 -9.59 -5.95
C TRP A 46 3.35 -8.15 -5.43
N MET A 47 4.53 -7.54 -5.23
CA MET A 47 4.65 -6.13 -4.85
C MET A 47 4.00 -5.23 -5.91
N THR A 48 4.28 -5.50 -7.19
CA THR A 48 3.77 -4.73 -8.32
C THR A 48 2.24 -4.81 -8.43
N PHE A 49 1.64 -5.97 -8.16
CA PHE A 49 0.19 -6.12 -8.08
C PHE A 49 -0.41 -5.11 -7.09
N PHE A 50 0.07 -5.08 -5.85
CA PHE A 50 -0.45 -4.15 -4.85
C PHE A 50 -0.18 -2.69 -5.22
N VAL A 51 1.00 -2.38 -5.75
CA VAL A 51 1.35 -1.02 -6.20
C VAL A 51 0.42 -0.55 -7.30
N LEU A 52 0.15 -1.38 -8.31
CA LEU A 52 -0.77 -1.10 -9.41
C LEU A 52 -2.20 -0.91 -8.94
N THR A 53 -2.69 -1.80 -8.08
CA THR A 53 -4.06 -1.74 -7.55
C THR A 53 -4.27 -0.46 -6.73
N ILE A 54 -3.34 -0.12 -5.83
CA ILE A 54 -3.43 1.11 -5.04
C ILE A 54 -3.29 2.33 -5.95
N ALA A 55 -2.33 2.35 -6.88
CA ALA A 55 -2.16 3.46 -7.82
C ALA A 55 -3.42 3.68 -8.69
N ALA A 56 -4.10 2.61 -9.10
CA ALA A 56 -5.36 2.69 -9.83
C ALA A 56 -6.47 3.34 -9.00
N GLU A 57 -6.67 2.89 -7.76
CA GLU A 57 -7.64 3.48 -6.83
C GLU A 57 -7.35 4.98 -6.60
N ARG A 58 -6.08 5.34 -6.39
CA ARG A 58 -5.68 6.74 -6.22
C ARG A 58 -5.90 7.58 -7.49
N LEU A 59 -5.67 7.00 -8.67
CA LEU A 59 -5.95 7.65 -9.94
C LEU A 59 -7.46 7.87 -10.15
N GLU A 60 -8.31 6.93 -9.72
CA GLU A 60 -9.76 7.10 -9.72
C GLU A 60 -10.17 8.31 -8.87
N LEU A 61 -9.64 8.40 -7.64
CA LEU A 61 -9.89 9.52 -6.73
C LEU A 61 -9.33 10.85 -7.23
N SER A 62 -8.24 10.83 -8.01
CA SER A 62 -7.67 12.02 -8.66
C SER A 62 -8.60 12.65 -9.73
N ARG A 63 -9.72 12.00 -10.08
CA ARG A 63 -10.78 12.63 -10.90
C ARG A 63 -11.51 13.72 -10.13
N LEU A 64 -11.61 13.58 -8.82
CA LEU A 64 -12.31 14.51 -7.94
C LEU A 64 -11.46 15.73 -7.56
N ALA A 65 -10.22 15.82 -8.05
CA ALA A 65 -9.29 16.89 -7.74
C ALA A 65 -8.45 17.32 -8.96
N PRO A 66 -8.11 18.61 -9.09
CA PRO A 66 -7.27 19.08 -10.19
C PRO A 66 -5.83 18.60 -9.99
N THR A 67 -5.52 17.48 -10.64
CA THR A 67 -4.18 16.97 -10.89
C THR A 67 -3.86 17.19 -12.37
N PRO A 68 -2.70 17.79 -12.72
CA PRO A 68 -2.36 18.06 -14.10
C PRO A 68 -2.39 16.80 -14.98
N MET A 69 -2.86 16.92 -16.22
CA MET A 69 -2.96 15.78 -17.14
C MET A 69 -1.61 15.08 -17.36
N TRP A 70 -0.53 15.86 -17.49
CA TRP A 70 0.83 15.32 -17.63
C TRP A 70 1.22 14.45 -16.43
N ALA A 71 0.83 14.83 -15.21
CA ALA A 71 1.13 14.06 -14.01
C ALA A 71 0.36 12.74 -14.00
N LYS A 72 -0.91 12.73 -14.44
CA LYS A 72 -1.68 11.49 -14.60
C LYS A 72 -1.04 10.56 -15.63
N VAL A 73 -0.60 11.10 -16.77
CA VAL A 73 0.09 10.33 -17.81
C VAL A 73 1.38 9.72 -17.28
N ILE A 74 2.21 10.49 -16.56
CA ILE A 74 3.43 9.97 -15.94
C ILE A 74 3.12 8.80 -15.00
N LEU A 75 2.10 8.91 -14.15
CA LEU A 75 1.74 7.81 -13.25
C LEU A 75 1.36 6.54 -14.03
N VAL A 76 0.52 6.68 -15.06
CA VAL A 76 0.08 5.55 -15.89
C VAL A 76 1.27 4.91 -16.60
N LEU A 77 2.18 5.71 -17.16
CA LEU A 77 3.39 5.22 -17.83
C LEU A 77 4.32 4.51 -16.85
N CYS A 78 4.59 5.10 -15.67
CA CYS A 78 5.41 4.46 -14.65
C CYS A 78 4.80 3.14 -14.17
N ALA A 79 3.48 3.09 -13.99
CA ALA A 79 2.79 1.90 -13.55
C ALA A 79 2.78 0.79 -14.63
N ALA A 80 2.54 1.15 -15.89
CA ALA A 80 2.64 0.21 -17.01
C ALA A 80 4.08 -0.33 -17.18
N ALA A 81 5.07 0.56 -17.10
CA ALA A 81 6.48 0.17 -17.12
C ALA A 81 6.83 -0.74 -15.94
N LEU A 82 6.27 -0.50 -14.75
CA LEU A 82 6.50 -1.33 -13.58
C LEU A 82 5.95 -2.75 -13.79
N ALA A 83 4.77 -2.89 -14.40
CA ALA A 83 4.19 -4.19 -14.73
C ALA A 83 5.08 -5.01 -15.69
N VAL A 84 5.63 -4.34 -16.70
CA VAL A 84 6.57 -4.96 -17.65
C VAL A 84 7.87 -5.34 -16.93
N SER A 85 8.47 -4.39 -16.21
CA SER A 85 9.72 -4.59 -15.48
C SER A 85 9.62 -5.75 -14.49
N ALA A 86 8.54 -5.83 -13.71
CA ALA A 86 8.34 -6.89 -12.73
C ALA A 86 8.17 -8.26 -13.39
N SER A 87 7.48 -8.34 -14.53
CA SER A 87 7.34 -9.59 -15.29
C SER A 87 8.69 -10.05 -15.85
N LEU A 88 9.53 -9.13 -16.32
CA LEU A 88 10.88 -9.42 -16.82
C LEU A 88 11.86 -9.88 -15.74
N VAL A 89 11.64 -9.51 -14.47
CA VAL A 89 12.44 -10.06 -13.35
C VAL A 89 12.26 -11.57 -13.25
N SER A 90 11.04 -12.08 -13.45
CA SER A 90 10.78 -13.53 -13.36
C SER A 90 11.44 -14.33 -14.48
N THR A 91 11.78 -13.68 -15.61
CA THR A 91 12.50 -14.29 -16.74
C THR A 91 14.02 -14.12 -16.67
N GLY A 92 14.55 -13.44 -15.63
CA GLY A 92 15.98 -13.28 -15.41
C GLY A 92 16.65 -12.18 -16.24
N VAL A 93 15.90 -11.20 -16.74
CA VAL A 93 16.48 -10.08 -17.50
C VAL A 93 17.26 -9.15 -16.56
N ASP A 94 18.52 -8.89 -16.89
CA ASP A 94 19.38 -7.99 -16.14
C ASP A 94 18.83 -6.56 -16.11
N GLY A 95 18.96 -5.89 -14.97
CA GLY A 95 18.48 -4.51 -14.76
C GLY A 95 16.96 -4.38 -14.53
N ALA A 96 16.15 -5.39 -14.85
CA ALA A 96 14.69 -5.34 -14.65
C ALA A 96 14.29 -5.13 -13.18
N LEU A 97 15.09 -5.64 -12.24
CA LEU A 97 14.87 -5.45 -10.81
C LEU A 97 15.15 -4.02 -10.35
N GLY A 98 16.26 -3.44 -10.82
CA GLY A 98 16.60 -2.04 -10.53
C GLY A 98 15.56 -1.09 -11.12
N ALA A 99 15.15 -1.32 -12.37
CA ALA A 99 14.07 -0.58 -13.01
C ALA A 99 12.76 -0.66 -12.23
N ALA A 100 12.38 -1.86 -11.74
CA ALA A 100 11.20 -2.02 -10.89
C ALA A 100 11.30 -1.20 -9.59
N GLY A 101 12.46 -1.21 -8.92
CA GLY A 101 12.72 -0.38 -7.74
C GLY A 101 12.59 1.12 -8.03
N GLY A 102 13.24 1.60 -9.10
CA GLY A 102 13.17 3.00 -9.53
C GLY A 102 11.74 3.45 -9.88
N LEU A 103 10.97 2.59 -10.53
CA LEU A 103 9.57 2.85 -10.87
C LEU A 103 8.66 2.86 -9.65
N MET A 104 8.87 1.95 -8.68
CA MET A 104 8.19 2.01 -7.37
C MET A 104 8.51 3.32 -6.65
N ALA A 105 9.78 3.74 -6.65
CA ALA A 105 10.20 4.99 -6.05
C ALA A 105 9.51 6.19 -6.71
N ALA A 106 9.49 6.23 -8.05
CA ALA A 106 8.82 7.27 -8.83
C ALA A 106 7.32 7.34 -8.53
N ILE A 107 6.63 6.19 -8.42
CA ILE A 107 5.21 6.13 -8.06
C ILE A 107 4.99 6.64 -6.62
N GLY A 108 5.83 6.24 -5.66
CA GLY A 108 5.76 6.73 -4.29
C GLY A 108 5.96 8.25 -4.20
N LEU A 109 6.95 8.78 -4.91
CA LEU A 109 7.21 10.22 -5.00
C LEU A 109 6.09 10.98 -5.71
N TRP A 110 5.50 10.38 -6.76
CA TRP A 110 4.35 10.94 -7.44
C TRP A 110 3.16 11.07 -6.49
N GLN A 111 2.83 10.01 -5.74
CA GLN A 111 1.74 10.03 -4.76
C GLN A 111 2.04 11.05 -3.68
N LEU A 112 3.28 11.07 -3.20
CA LEU A 112 3.73 12.07 -2.26
C LEU A 112 3.64 13.47 -2.81
N ARG A 113 3.60 13.78 -4.10
CA ARG A 113 3.61 15.15 -4.66
C ARG A 113 2.26 15.63 -5.19
N PHE A 114 1.49 14.72 -5.77
CA PHE A 114 0.28 15.04 -6.55
C PHE A 114 -0.99 14.43 -5.99
N ASP A 115 -0.92 13.48 -5.04
CA ASP A 115 -2.12 12.84 -4.48
C ASP A 115 -3.00 13.85 -3.71
N LEU A 116 -4.32 13.66 -3.83
CA LEU A 116 -5.35 14.42 -3.11
C LEU A 116 -5.15 14.37 -1.58
N ALA A 117 -4.54 13.31 -1.05
CA ALA A 117 -4.23 13.13 0.36
C ALA A 117 -3.49 14.34 0.96
N ARG A 118 -2.63 15.01 0.18
CA ARG A 118 -1.96 16.25 0.62
C ARG A 118 -2.95 17.34 1.06
N ARG A 119 -4.02 17.52 0.30
CA ARG A 119 -5.01 18.57 0.54
C ARG A 119 -5.97 18.16 1.65
N THR A 120 -6.31 16.87 1.73
CA THR A 120 -7.20 16.36 2.79
C THR A 120 -6.50 16.23 4.14
N LEU A 121 -5.17 16.24 4.19
CA LEU A 121 -4.40 16.28 5.45
C LEU A 121 -4.70 17.52 6.31
N LEU A 122 -5.04 18.64 5.67
CA LEU A 122 -5.40 19.89 6.37
C LEU A 122 -6.83 19.86 6.92
N ARG A 123 -7.68 18.92 6.48
CA ARG A 123 -9.04 18.77 7.00
C ARG A 123 -9.00 18.15 8.41
N ARG A 124 -10.14 18.08 9.10
CA ARG A 124 -10.26 17.43 10.42
C ARG A 124 -11.07 16.15 10.32
N GLY A 125 -10.86 15.23 11.27
CA GLY A 125 -11.56 13.95 11.35
C GLY A 125 -11.02 12.89 10.38
N LEU A 126 -11.93 12.07 9.84
CA LEU A 126 -11.61 10.93 8.96
C LEU A 126 -10.75 11.27 7.74
N PRO A 127 -10.97 12.40 7.01
CA PRO A 127 -10.14 12.73 5.85
C PRO A 127 -8.65 12.92 6.19
N ARG A 128 -8.33 13.44 7.37
CA ARG A 128 -6.95 13.63 7.84
C ARG A 128 -6.30 12.32 8.26
N PHE A 129 -7.06 11.47 8.94
CA PHE A 129 -6.61 10.12 9.29
C PHE A 129 -6.23 9.30 8.06
N SER A 130 -7.14 9.25 7.07
CA SER A 130 -6.90 8.56 5.81
C SER A 130 -5.73 9.19 5.05
N ALA A 131 -5.69 10.52 4.95
CA ALA A 131 -4.60 11.23 4.28
C ALA A 131 -3.21 10.92 4.87
N ALA A 132 -3.09 10.88 6.20
CA ALA A 132 -1.83 10.61 6.86
C ALA A 132 -1.31 9.21 6.52
N GLY A 133 -2.16 8.18 6.63
CA GLY A 133 -1.77 6.81 6.27
C GLY A 133 -1.43 6.65 4.79
N VAL A 134 -2.17 7.31 3.89
CA VAL A 134 -1.86 7.34 2.44
C VAL A 134 -0.47 7.94 2.19
N LEU A 135 -0.17 9.11 2.76
CA LEU A 135 1.09 9.81 2.53
C LEU A 135 2.27 9.08 3.20
N LEU A 136 2.11 8.57 4.41
CA LEU A 136 3.13 7.77 5.06
C LEU A 136 3.40 6.48 4.29
N GLY A 137 2.36 5.83 3.77
CA GLY A 137 2.52 4.68 2.89
C GLY A 137 3.30 5.01 1.62
N ALA A 138 2.96 6.11 0.95
CA ALA A 138 3.68 6.57 -0.23
C ALA A 138 5.16 6.86 0.06
N ALA A 139 5.48 7.39 1.25
CA ALA A 139 6.86 7.57 1.69
C ALA A 139 7.60 6.23 1.87
N TRP A 140 6.95 5.22 2.44
CA TRP A 140 7.53 3.88 2.54
C TRP A 140 7.74 3.21 1.18
N LEU A 141 6.84 3.42 0.21
CA LEU A 141 7.05 2.94 -1.16
C LEU A 141 8.24 3.63 -1.82
N ALA A 142 8.38 4.95 -1.64
CA ALA A 142 9.51 5.72 -2.15
C ALA A 142 10.84 5.21 -1.56
N PHE A 143 10.88 4.99 -0.25
CA PHE A 143 12.02 4.42 0.46
C PHE A 143 12.38 3.01 -0.03
N SER A 144 11.39 2.12 -0.11
CA SER A 144 11.61 0.71 -0.49
C SER A 144 12.05 0.58 -1.94
N GLY A 145 11.44 1.35 -2.85
CA GLY A 145 11.83 1.39 -4.25
C GLY A 145 13.24 1.94 -4.44
N SER A 146 13.60 2.99 -3.71
CA SER A 146 14.96 3.57 -3.77
C SER A 146 16.01 2.62 -3.23
N THR A 147 15.70 1.92 -2.13
CA THR A 147 16.58 0.90 -1.54
C THR A 147 16.75 -0.28 -2.48
N LEU A 148 15.66 -0.73 -3.11
CA LEU A 148 15.69 -1.79 -4.12
C LEU A 148 16.50 -1.41 -5.37
N LEU A 149 16.41 -0.16 -5.82
CA LEU A 149 17.22 0.36 -6.93
C LEU A 149 18.70 0.42 -6.57
N ALA A 150 19.03 0.87 -5.36
CA ALA A 150 20.41 1.10 -4.94
C ALA A 150 21.15 -0.20 -4.55
N LEU A 151 20.47 -1.11 -3.86
CA LEU A 151 21.07 -2.30 -3.25
C LEU A 151 20.67 -3.61 -3.96
N GLY A 152 19.71 -3.55 -4.88
CA GLY A 152 19.06 -4.74 -5.42
C GLY A 152 18.23 -5.48 -4.37
N LEU A 153 17.84 -6.71 -4.70
CA LEU A 153 17.12 -7.61 -3.79
C LEU A 153 18.02 -8.80 -3.49
N PRO A 154 18.56 -8.94 -2.27
CA PRO A 154 19.28 -10.14 -1.86
C PRO A 154 18.38 -11.39 -1.89
N HIS A 155 18.97 -12.59 -1.77
CA HIS A 155 18.20 -13.84 -1.71
C HIS A 155 17.40 -13.98 -0.42
N ALA A 156 17.98 -13.51 0.68
CA ALA A 156 17.40 -13.47 2.01
C ALA A 156 18.19 -12.46 2.87
N GLY A 157 17.72 -12.21 4.08
CA GLY A 157 18.45 -11.45 5.08
C GLY A 157 17.88 -10.05 5.34
N PRO A 158 18.58 -9.24 6.15
CA PRO A 158 18.00 -8.01 6.70
C PRO A 158 17.57 -6.98 5.64
N VAL A 159 18.39 -6.75 4.61
CA VAL A 159 18.04 -5.80 3.53
C VAL A 159 16.84 -6.30 2.71
N TYR A 160 16.75 -7.61 2.47
CA TYR A 160 15.59 -8.23 1.81
C TYR A 160 14.32 -8.01 2.64
N ASP A 161 14.39 -8.26 3.94
CA ASP A 161 13.30 -8.03 4.88
C ASP A 161 12.86 -6.56 4.88
N ALA A 162 13.80 -5.61 4.96
CA ALA A 162 13.50 -4.18 5.02
C ALA A 162 12.72 -3.70 3.79
N ILE A 163 13.12 -4.12 2.58
CA ILE A 163 12.44 -3.77 1.33
C ILE A 163 11.00 -4.32 1.33
N LEU A 164 10.84 -5.60 1.66
CA LEU A 164 9.52 -6.23 1.67
C LEU A 164 8.61 -5.62 2.74
N HIS A 165 9.11 -5.37 3.95
CA HIS A 165 8.31 -4.77 5.02
C HIS A 165 7.95 -3.33 4.67
N GLY A 166 8.84 -2.57 4.05
CA GLY A 166 8.53 -1.23 3.58
C GLY A 166 7.41 -1.22 2.54
N VAL A 167 7.36 -2.19 1.61
CA VAL A 167 6.24 -2.32 0.66
C VAL A 167 4.97 -2.86 1.32
N PHE A 168 5.01 -4.04 1.94
CA PHE A 168 3.81 -4.71 2.43
C PHE A 168 3.25 -4.08 3.72
N VAL A 169 4.09 -3.74 4.69
CA VAL A 169 3.65 -3.12 5.94
C VAL A 169 3.56 -1.60 5.76
N GLY A 170 4.61 -1.00 5.24
CA GLY A 170 4.72 0.45 5.14
C GLY A 170 3.73 1.03 4.15
N TYR A 171 3.66 0.49 2.93
CA TYR A 171 2.78 1.00 1.89
C TYR A 171 1.41 0.31 1.90
N VAL A 172 1.33 -1.02 1.78
CA VAL A 172 0.05 -1.73 1.62
C VAL A 172 -0.79 -1.71 2.89
N LEU A 173 -0.26 -2.16 4.04
CA LEU A 173 -1.04 -2.16 5.28
C LEU A 173 -1.40 -0.75 5.74
N SER A 174 -0.53 0.25 5.54
CA SER A 174 -0.88 1.65 5.80
C SER A 174 -2.09 2.10 4.98
N MET A 175 -2.16 1.75 3.70
CA MET A 175 -3.32 2.04 2.84
C MET A 175 -4.58 1.32 3.32
N VAL A 176 -4.46 0.06 3.73
CA VAL A 176 -5.57 -0.72 4.31
C VAL A 176 -6.10 -0.03 5.57
N LEU A 177 -5.23 0.32 6.52
CA LEU A 177 -5.65 0.99 7.76
C LEU A 177 -6.24 2.39 7.48
N ALA A 178 -5.66 3.14 6.55
CA ALA A 178 -6.12 4.48 6.18
C ALA A 178 -7.56 4.50 5.64
N HIS A 179 -7.97 3.44 4.92
CA HIS A 179 -9.30 3.34 4.30
C HIS A 179 -10.23 2.37 5.01
N ALA A 180 -9.75 1.58 5.97
CA ALA A 180 -10.56 0.60 6.69
C ALA A 180 -11.87 1.18 7.29
N PRO A 181 -11.91 2.39 7.88
CA PRO A 181 -13.17 2.98 8.35
C PRO A 181 -14.19 3.31 7.24
N ILE A 182 -13.74 3.34 5.98
CA ILE A 182 -14.57 3.60 4.79
C ILE A 182 -14.97 2.29 4.11
N ILE A 183 -14.03 1.36 3.94
CA ILE A 183 -14.23 0.11 3.18
C ILE A 183 -14.94 -0.96 4.02
N LEU A 184 -14.57 -1.14 5.29
CA LEU A 184 -15.15 -2.20 6.13
C LEU A 184 -16.68 -2.08 6.26
N PRO A 185 -17.28 -0.88 6.41
CA PRO A 185 -18.74 -0.75 6.39
C PRO A 185 -19.40 -1.22 5.10
N ALA A 186 -18.77 -1.00 3.95
CA ALA A 186 -19.32 -1.41 2.66
C ALA A 186 -19.29 -2.93 2.47
N VAL A 187 -18.26 -3.61 2.98
CA VAL A 187 -18.06 -5.06 2.78
C VAL A 187 -18.67 -5.90 3.90
N ALA A 188 -18.37 -5.53 5.15
CA ALA A 188 -18.83 -6.27 6.33
C ALA A 188 -20.22 -5.83 6.80
N ARG A 189 -20.83 -4.81 6.17
CA ARG A 189 -22.10 -4.18 6.59
C ARG A 189 -22.10 -3.76 8.06
N VAL A 190 -20.95 -3.28 8.51
CA VAL A 190 -20.69 -2.88 9.90
C VAL A 190 -20.22 -1.43 9.91
N GLU A 191 -20.98 -0.53 10.55
CA GLU A 191 -20.53 0.85 10.71
C GLU A 191 -19.26 0.92 11.58
N ILE A 192 -18.25 1.64 11.12
CA ILE A 192 -17.04 1.95 11.89
C ILE A 192 -16.89 3.47 11.91
N PRO A 193 -17.51 4.16 12.89
CA PRO A 193 -17.39 5.60 12.99
C PRO A 193 -15.94 5.96 13.29
N PHE A 194 -15.50 7.09 12.73
CA PHE A 194 -14.18 7.62 13.05
C PHE A 194 -14.14 8.04 14.53
N HIS A 195 -13.19 7.48 15.28
CA HIS A 195 -12.90 7.86 16.66
C HIS A 195 -11.39 8.09 16.82
N PRO A 196 -10.93 9.08 17.60
CA PRO A 196 -9.51 9.38 17.76
C PRO A 196 -8.63 8.19 18.19
N VAL A 197 -9.20 7.21 18.90
CA VAL A 197 -8.51 5.96 19.29
C VAL A 197 -7.91 5.21 18.10
N LEU A 198 -8.50 5.35 16.90
CA LEU A 198 -8.02 4.69 15.70
C LEU A 198 -6.62 5.16 15.28
N TRP A 199 -6.15 6.32 15.75
CA TRP A 199 -4.78 6.79 15.51
C TRP A 199 -3.71 5.94 16.17
N GLY A 200 -4.05 5.22 17.25
CA GLY A 200 -3.07 4.37 17.95
C GLY A 200 -2.44 3.34 17.03
N ALA A 201 -3.25 2.68 16.20
CA ALA A 201 -2.80 1.65 15.29
C ALA A 201 -1.79 2.10 14.22
N PRO A 202 -2.07 3.10 13.36
CA PRO A 202 -1.08 3.55 12.36
C PRO A 202 0.17 4.15 13.01
N VAL A 203 0.06 4.82 14.16
CA VAL A 203 1.24 5.31 14.90
C VAL A 203 2.12 4.13 15.33
N LEU A 204 1.55 3.12 15.97
CA LEU A 204 2.26 1.90 16.35
C LEU A 204 2.85 1.18 15.14
N LEU A 205 2.11 1.08 14.04
CA LEU A 205 2.55 0.44 12.81
C LEU A 205 3.78 1.13 12.22
N HIS A 206 3.76 2.46 12.12
CA HIS A 206 4.88 3.19 11.52
C HIS A 206 6.11 3.25 12.45
N LEU A 207 5.91 3.36 13.76
CA LEU A 207 7.02 3.29 14.72
C LEU A 207 7.65 1.89 14.76
N GLY A 208 6.82 0.84 14.80
CA GLY A 208 7.27 -0.55 14.73
C GLY A 208 8.03 -0.85 13.45
N LEU A 209 7.52 -0.38 12.31
CA LEU A 209 8.20 -0.51 11.02
C LEU A 209 9.52 0.27 10.96
N LEU A 210 9.57 1.47 11.52
CA LEU A 210 10.81 2.24 11.59
C LEU A 210 11.88 1.50 12.39
N LEU A 211 11.53 0.97 13.57
CA LEU A 211 12.43 0.14 14.37
C LEU A 211 12.84 -1.13 13.64
N ARG A 212 11.90 -1.78 12.93
CA ARG A 212 12.17 -2.98 12.12
C ARG A 212 13.23 -2.69 11.06
N VAL A 213 13.06 -1.61 10.30
CA VAL A 213 13.98 -1.21 9.22
C VAL A 213 15.34 -0.75 9.76
N ILE A 214 15.37 0.01 10.85
CA ILE A 214 16.64 0.38 11.52
C ILE A 214 17.37 -0.88 12.00
N GLY A 215 16.65 -1.83 12.60
CA GLY A 215 17.21 -3.11 13.02
C GLY A 215 17.72 -3.95 11.85
N ASP A 216 17.01 -3.92 10.71
CA ASP A 216 17.45 -4.63 9.51
C ASP A 216 18.73 -4.02 8.92
N LEU A 217 18.79 -2.70 8.76
CA LEU A 217 19.97 -2.02 8.19
C LEU A 217 21.15 -1.98 9.18
N GLY A 218 20.86 -1.91 10.47
CA GLY A 218 21.84 -1.94 11.55
C GLY A 218 22.20 -3.34 12.05
N THR A 219 21.63 -4.40 11.44
CA THR A 219 21.84 -5.81 11.82
C THR A 219 21.52 -6.16 13.29
N SER A 220 20.66 -5.37 13.96
CA SER A 220 20.26 -5.58 15.35
C SER A 220 19.01 -6.45 15.45
N ASN A 221 19.15 -7.64 16.03
CA ASN A 221 18.03 -8.58 16.20
C ASN A 221 16.98 -8.07 17.20
N ASP A 222 17.39 -7.39 18.26
CA ASP A 222 16.46 -6.87 19.29
C ASP A 222 15.51 -5.81 18.71
N LEU A 223 16.05 -4.89 17.90
CA LEU A 223 15.24 -3.88 17.21
C LEU A 223 14.30 -4.53 16.18
N ARG A 224 14.75 -5.57 15.48
CA ARG A 224 13.91 -6.33 14.54
C ARG A 224 12.75 -7.02 15.25
N GLN A 225 13.01 -7.66 16.39
CA GLN A 225 12.00 -8.33 17.19
C GLN A 225 11.00 -7.34 17.78
N LEU A 226 11.48 -6.27 18.41
CA LEU A 226 10.63 -5.22 18.96
C LEU A 226 9.75 -4.57 17.89
N GLY A 227 10.33 -4.22 16.73
CA GLY A 227 9.58 -3.67 15.60
C GLY A 227 8.51 -4.63 15.06
N SER A 228 8.83 -5.93 14.98
CA SER A 228 7.87 -6.97 14.57
C SER A 228 6.71 -7.12 15.54
N VAL A 229 7.00 -7.14 16.85
CA VAL A 229 5.98 -7.21 17.90
C VAL A 229 5.08 -5.97 17.87
N LEU A 230 5.65 -4.77 17.74
CA LEU A 230 4.89 -3.53 17.63
C LEU A 230 3.97 -3.52 16.41
N ASN A 231 4.43 -4.02 15.26
CA ASN A 231 3.60 -4.14 14.07
C ASN A 231 2.44 -5.12 14.26
N ALA A 232 2.66 -6.26 14.93
CA ALA A 232 1.60 -7.21 15.26
C ALA A 232 0.58 -6.59 16.25
N VAL A 233 1.07 -5.92 17.29
CA VAL A 233 0.23 -5.21 18.27
C VAL A 233 -0.58 -4.09 17.59
N ALA A 234 -0.01 -3.38 16.61
CA ALA A 234 -0.71 -2.34 15.86
C ALA A 234 -1.99 -2.85 15.20
N LEU A 235 -1.96 -4.06 14.63
CA LEU A 235 -3.14 -4.69 14.03
C LEU A 235 -4.20 -5.01 15.10
N VAL A 236 -3.79 -5.59 16.24
CA VAL A 236 -4.71 -5.88 17.35
C VAL A 236 -5.34 -4.59 17.89
N VAL A 237 -4.53 -3.55 18.09
CA VAL A 237 -5.00 -2.22 18.53
C VAL A 237 -5.99 -1.63 17.54
N PHE A 238 -5.79 -1.83 16.23
CA PHE A 238 -6.74 -1.37 15.23
C PHE A 238 -8.10 -2.05 15.39
N PHE A 239 -8.12 -3.39 15.49
CA PHE A 239 -9.36 -4.14 15.68
C PHE A 239 -10.07 -3.75 16.97
N MET A 240 -9.34 -3.65 18.08
CA MET A 240 -9.90 -3.24 19.37
C MET A 240 -10.43 -1.80 19.33
N GLY A 241 -9.72 -0.88 18.67
CA GLY A 241 -10.14 0.50 18.47
C GLY A 241 -11.42 0.61 17.63
N ALA A 242 -11.55 -0.21 16.59
CA ALA A 242 -12.76 -0.29 15.77
C ALA A 242 -13.95 -0.86 16.55
N LEU A 243 -13.75 -1.89 17.38
CA LEU A 243 -14.80 -2.39 18.28
C LEU A 243 -15.22 -1.33 19.30
N TYR A 244 -14.26 -0.61 19.86
CA TYR A 244 -14.53 0.47 20.80
C TYR A 244 -15.33 1.60 20.16
N SER A 245 -14.94 2.07 18.97
CA SER A 245 -15.63 3.17 18.28
C SER A 245 -17.09 2.84 17.99
N ARG A 246 -17.37 1.58 17.64
CA ARG A 246 -18.73 1.05 17.46
C ARG A 246 -19.54 1.08 18.75
N ARG A 247 -19.00 0.55 19.84
CA ARG A 247 -19.69 0.52 21.15
C ARG A 247 -19.96 1.93 21.66
N ALA A 248 -19.03 2.86 21.46
CA ALA A 248 -19.19 4.27 21.84
C ALA A 248 -20.35 4.94 21.08
N LEU A 249 -20.50 4.64 19.79
CA LEU A 249 -21.62 5.14 18.99
C LEU A 249 -22.97 4.57 19.45
N ALA A 250 -23.05 3.25 19.67
CA ALA A 250 -24.28 2.60 20.14
C ALA A 250 -24.78 3.19 21.47
N ARG A 251 -23.88 3.36 22.45
CA ARG A 251 -24.20 4.00 23.74
C ARG A 251 -24.70 5.44 23.58
N SER A 252 -24.10 6.18 22.64
CA SER A 252 -24.51 7.57 22.37
C SER A 252 -25.89 7.65 21.71
N GLN A 253 -26.30 6.62 20.97
CA GLN A 253 -27.64 6.53 20.37
C GLN A 253 -28.68 6.12 21.40
N GLU A 254 -28.38 5.14 22.27
CA GLU A 254 -29.27 4.73 23.37
C GLU A 254 -29.58 5.89 24.33
N GLN A 255 -28.60 6.71 24.68
CA GLN A 255 -28.79 7.89 25.54
C GLN A 255 -29.62 9.02 24.89
N ARG A 256 -29.81 8.98 23.56
CA ARG A 256 -30.60 9.96 22.80
C ARG A 256 -31.98 9.44 22.42
N ALA A 257 -32.30 8.18 22.75
CA ALA A 257 -33.62 7.63 22.53
C ALA A 257 -34.61 8.23 23.56
N PRO A 258 -35.76 8.76 23.11
CA PRO A 258 -36.75 9.42 23.97
C PRO A 258 -37.44 8.47 24.94
#